data_AF-A0A9X3NEV0-F1
#
_entry.id   AF-A0A9X3NEV0-F1
#
_cell.length_a   1.000
_cell.length_b   1.000
_cell.length_c   1.000
_cell.angle_alpha   90.00
_cell.angle_beta   90.00
_cell.angle_gamma   90.00
#
_symmetry.space_group_name_H-M   'P 1'
#
loop_
_entity.id
_entity.type
_entity.pdbx_description
1 polymer ?
#
loop_
_entity_poly.entity_id
_entity_poly.type
_entity_poly.pdbx_seq_one_letter_code
_entity_poly.pdbx_strand_id
1 'polypeptide(L)'
;MESSSEARSALAVAERASAAPYIDYPPTPAWYAPSVGAWVALLVLAGYGASNRPAIFVPLVLVLVAAECAFLAWYRRYRQTMPSMRGAPPEINAAFRRYAVGLVAVVAIGVFLYLVVSPYVAAAAAFGLVTAGLALYERHYANAAAAARTRLA
;
A
#
# COMPACT_ATOMS: atom_id res chain seq x y z
N MET A 1 33.96 18.47 25.82
CA MET A 1 32.55 18.79 25.51
C MET A 1 32.29 18.87 24.00
N GLU A 2 33.25 19.27 23.15
CA GLU A 2 33.10 19.29 21.67
C GLU A 2 32.83 17.90 21.05
N SER A 3 33.55 16.86 21.46
CA SER A 3 33.37 15.50 20.91
C SER A 3 31.93 14.97 21.05
N SER A 4 31.20 15.37 22.10
CA SER A 4 29.80 14.94 22.29
C SER A 4 28.80 15.80 21.52
N SER A 5 29.12 17.03 21.13
CA SER A 5 28.27 17.83 20.22
C SER A 5 28.45 17.39 18.77
N GLU A 6 29.67 17.06 18.36
CA GLU A 6 29.97 16.50 17.03
C GLU A 6 29.35 15.12 16.82
N ALA A 7 29.42 14.23 17.83
CA ALA A 7 28.75 12.93 17.75
C ALA A 7 27.22 13.07 17.61
N ARG A 8 26.62 14.04 18.32
CA ARG A 8 25.17 14.32 18.23
C ARG A 8 24.78 14.94 16.89
N SER A 9 25.60 15.82 16.31
CA SER A 9 25.33 16.40 14.99
C SER A 9 25.45 15.36 13.87
N ALA A 10 26.45 14.47 13.94
CA ALA A 10 26.61 13.36 13.00
C ALA A 10 25.42 12.38 13.05
N LEU A 11 24.94 12.05 14.26
CA LEU A 11 23.74 11.23 14.45
C LEU A 11 22.49 11.89 13.85
N ALA A 12 22.28 13.19 14.07
CA ALA A 12 21.12 13.90 13.52
C ALA A 12 21.12 13.92 11.98
N VAL A 13 22.29 14.08 11.35
CA VAL A 13 22.43 14.01 9.88
C VAL A 13 22.12 12.60 9.37
N ALA A 14 22.62 11.57 10.05
CA ALA A 14 22.32 10.17 9.70
C ALA A 14 20.82 9.84 9.85
N GLU A 15 20.18 10.31 10.92
CA GLU A 15 18.74 10.15 11.12
C GLU A 15 17.93 10.81 10.01
N ARG A 16 18.24 12.05 9.63
CA ARG A 16 17.58 12.72 8.49
C ARG A 16 17.76 11.96 7.18
N ALA A 17 18.99 11.55 6.88
CA ALA A 17 19.30 10.80 5.67
C ALA A 17 18.54 9.46 5.61
N SER A 18 18.38 8.79 6.76
CA SER A 18 17.61 7.55 6.87
C SER A 18 16.10 7.75 6.70
N ALA A 19 15.58 8.92 7.09
CA ALA A 19 14.16 9.25 6.99
C ALA A 19 13.75 9.79 5.61
N ALA A 20 14.69 10.34 4.84
CA ALA A 20 14.46 10.96 3.53
C ALA A 20 13.61 10.10 2.57
N PRO A 21 13.83 8.78 2.39
CA PRO A 21 12.99 7.95 1.50
C PRO A 21 11.53 7.86 1.94
N TYR A 22 11.25 8.08 3.22
CA TYR A 22 9.90 7.98 3.78
C TYR A 22 9.15 9.30 3.80
N ILE A 23 9.88 10.41 3.84
CA ILE A 23 9.32 11.76 3.93
C ILE A 23 9.37 12.49 2.59
N ASP A 24 10.38 12.29 1.76
CA ASP A 24 10.57 12.99 0.49
C ASP A 24 10.13 12.11 -0.68
N TYR A 25 8.83 11.92 -0.80
CA TYR A 25 8.20 11.18 -1.88
C TYR A 25 7.12 12.01 -2.59
N PRO A 26 6.88 11.78 -3.90
CA PRO A 26 5.86 12.50 -4.63
C PRO A 26 4.45 12.09 -4.15
N PRO A 27 3.49 13.03 -4.10
CA PRO A 27 2.15 12.80 -3.54
C PRO A 27 1.38 11.79 -4.38
N THR A 28 0.86 10.72 -3.75
CA THR A 28 0.24 9.64 -4.52
C THR A 28 -0.94 10.16 -5.38
N PRO A 29 -1.02 9.76 -6.66
CA PRO A 29 -2.13 10.17 -7.53
C PRO A 29 -3.48 9.67 -7.01
N ALA A 30 -4.52 10.49 -7.13
CA ALA A 30 -5.87 10.16 -6.63
C ALA A 30 -6.49 8.91 -7.30
N TRP A 31 -6.04 8.53 -8.50
CA TRP A 31 -6.49 7.32 -9.19
C TRP A 31 -5.89 6.03 -8.61
N TYR A 32 -4.80 6.11 -7.83
CA TYR A 32 -4.09 4.96 -7.31
C TYR A 32 -4.99 4.03 -6.49
N ALA A 33 -5.67 4.59 -5.48
CA ALA A 33 -6.57 3.83 -4.62
C ALA A 33 -7.72 3.13 -5.37
N PRO A 34 -8.51 3.81 -6.23
CA PRO A 34 -9.56 3.14 -6.99
C PRO A 34 -9.03 2.15 -8.03
N SER A 35 -7.85 2.38 -8.61
CA SER A 35 -7.23 1.41 -9.54
C SER A 35 -6.83 0.11 -8.84
N VAL A 36 -6.21 0.19 -7.65
CA VAL A 36 -5.88 -1.00 -6.87
C VAL A 36 -7.15 -1.72 -6.40
N GLY A 37 -8.16 -0.98 -5.94
CA GLY A 37 -9.45 -1.56 -5.58
C GLY A 37 -10.13 -2.28 -6.75
N ALA A 38 -10.10 -1.70 -7.95
CA ALA A 38 -10.64 -2.31 -9.17
C ALA A 38 -9.89 -3.60 -9.54
N TRP A 39 -8.55 -3.57 -9.46
CA TRP A 39 -7.73 -4.76 -9.73
C TRP A 39 -8.04 -5.91 -8.76
N VAL A 40 -8.18 -5.62 -7.45
CA VAL A 40 -8.56 -6.64 -6.46
C VAL A 40 -9.96 -7.20 -6.74
N ALA A 41 -10.94 -6.35 -7.06
CA ALA A 41 -12.28 -6.80 -7.39
C ALA A 41 -12.31 -7.71 -8.64
N LEU A 42 -11.52 -7.37 -9.66
CA LEU A 42 -11.37 -8.20 -10.85
C LEU A 42 -10.72 -9.55 -10.54
N LEU A 43 -9.76 -9.61 -9.60
CA LEU A 43 -9.20 -10.89 -9.15
C LEU A 43 -10.25 -11.77 -8.46
N VAL A 44 -11.11 -11.19 -7.62
CA VAL A 44 -12.22 -11.94 -6.98
C VAL A 44 -13.16 -12.52 -8.04
N LEU A 45 -13.53 -11.73 -9.04
CA LEU A 45 -14.39 -12.19 -10.13
C LEU A 45 -13.69 -13.21 -11.04
N ALA A 46 -12.40 -13.04 -11.29
CA ALA A 46 -11.60 -14.00 -12.06
C ALA A 46 -11.56 -15.36 -11.35
N GLY A 47 -11.35 -15.38 -10.04
CA GLY A 47 -11.39 -16.62 -9.23
C GLY A 47 -12.72 -17.34 -9.32
N TYR A 48 -13.84 -16.61 -9.32
CA TYR A 48 -15.17 -17.19 -9.57
C TYR A 48 -15.35 -17.70 -11.01
N GLY A 49 -14.75 -17.03 -11.99
CA GLY A 49 -14.74 -17.48 -13.38
C GLY A 49 -13.94 -18.77 -13.60
N ALA A 50 -12.91 -19.01 -12.79
CA ALA A 50 -12.04 -20.18 -12.86
C ALA A 50 -12.79 -21.51 -12.73
N SER A 51 -13.79 -21.57 -11.84
CA SER A 51 -14.59 -22.76 -11.59
C SER A 51 -15.65 -23.02 -12.67
N ASN A 52 -16.06 -21.98 -13.42
CA ASN A 52 -17.19 -22.06 -14.34
C ASN A 52 -16.80 -22.00 -15.82
N ARG A 53 -15.71 -21.29 -16.19
CA ARG A 53 -15.31 -21.03 -17.59
C ARG A 53 -13.78 -20.88 -17.72
N PRO A 54 -13.01 -21.98 -17.74
CA PRO A 54 -11.54 -21.92 -17.76
C PRO A 54 -10.97 -21.18 -19.00
N ALA A 55 -11.68 -21.24 -20.13
CA ALA A 55 -11.30 -20.53 -21.36
C ALA A 55 -11.29 -19.00 -21.23
N ILE A 56 -12.07 -18.44 -20.30
CA ILE A 56 -12.12 -16.99 -20.02
C ILE A 56 -11.17 -16.64 -18.86
N PHE A 57 -11.02 -17.54 -17.91
CA PHE A 57 -10.16 -17.37 -16.74
C PHE A 57 -8.70 -17.12 -17.10
N VAL A 58 -8.10 -17.99 -17.91
CA VAL A 58 -6.66 -17.91 -18.23
C VAL A 58 -6.29 -16.57 -18.90
N PRO A 59 -7.00 -16.12 -19.96
CA PRO A 59 -6.76 -14.81 -20.54
C PRO A 59 -6.94 -13.66 -19.55
N LEU A 60 -7.98 -13.71 -18.71
CA LEU A 60 -8.27 -12.65 -17.74
C LEU A 60 -7.16 -12.53 -16.68
N VAL A 61 -6.67 -13.65 -16.15
CA VAL A 61 -5.55 -13.66 -15.21
C VAL A 61 -4.28 -13.13 -15.86
N LEU A 62 -3.99 -13.51 -17.11
CA LEU A 62 -2.83 -12.98 -17.84
C LEU A 62 -2.90 -11.46 -18.00
N VAL A 63 -4.08 -10.91 -18.31
CA VAL A 63 -4.30 -9.46 -18.38
C VAL A 63 -4.08 -8.81 -17.02
N LEU A 64 -4.59 -9.40 -15.92
CA LEU A 64 -4.42 -8.86 -14.57
C LEU A 64 -2.96 -8.90 -14.10
N VAL A 65 -2.23 -9.96 -14.45
CA VAL A 65 -0.78 -10.08 -14.18
C VAL A 65 0.00 -9.04 -14.99
N ALA A 66 -0.31 -8.89 -16.28
CA ALA A 66 0.33 -7.87 -17.11
C ALA A 66 0.06 -6.45 -16.59
N ALA A 67 -1.16 -6.18 -16.14
CA ALA A 67 -1.53 -4.92 -15.50
C ALA A 67 -0.74 -4.67 -14.20
N GLU A 68 -0.59 -5.69 -13.36
CA GLU A 68 0.22 -5.61 -12.13
C GLU A 68 1.71 -5.36 -12.46
N CYS A 69 2.28 -6.06 -13.43
CA CYS A 69 3.66 -5.83 -13.86
C CYS A 69 3.87 -4.41 -14.40
N ALA A 70 2.93 -3.91 -15.22
CA ALA A 70 2.98 -2.54 -15.74
C ALA A 70 2.87 -1.52 -14.61
N PHE A 71 1.99 -1.76 -13.65
CA PHE A 71 1.82 -0.93 -12.46
C PHE A 71 3.10 -0.91 -11.61
N LEU A 72 3.72 -2.06 -11.33
CA LEU A 72 4.98 -2.13 -10.60
C LEU A 72 6.12 -1.41 -11.34
N ALA A 73 6.20 -1.53 -12.66
CA ALA A 73 7.18 -0.82 -13.46
C ALA A 73 6.98 0.70 -13.40
N TRP A 74 5.74 1.16 -13.50
CA TRP A 74 5.39 2.58 -13.32
C TRP A 74 5.69 3.04 -11.89
N TYR A 75 5.29 2.28 -10.87
CA TYR A 75 5.46 2.63 -9.46
C TYR A 75 6.92 2.75 -9.08
N ARG A 76 7.78 1.85 -9.58
CA ARG A 76 9.24 1.94 -9.41
C ARG A 76 9.82 3.21 -10.02
N ARG A 77 9.36 3.61 -11.22
CA ARG A 77 9.78 4.87 -11.85
C ARG A 77 9.28 6.09 -11.08
N TYR A 78 8.07 6.00 -10.55
CA TYR A 78 7.41 7.09 -9.84
C TYR A 78 8.02 7.33 -8.44
N ARG A 79 8.24 6.28 -7.65
CA ARG A 79 8.75 6.39 -6.28
C ARG A 79 10.27 6.48 -6.20
N GLN A 80 11.00 6.00 -7.23
CA GLN A 80 12.48 5.93 -7.33
C GLN A 80 13.22 5.21 -6.19
N THR A 81 12.53 4.90 -5.09
CA THR A 81 13.01 4.17 -3.93
C THR A 81 11.90 3.19 -3.53
N MET A 82 12.29 1.99 -3.07
CA MET A 82 11.33 1.06 -2.46
C MET A 82 11.35 1.29 -0.95
N PRO A 83 10.24 1.75 -0.34
CA PRO A 83 10.18 1.89 1.10
C PRO A 83 10.30 0.51 1.74
N SER A 84 11.43 0.27 2.39
CA SER A 84 11.66 -0.91 3.23
C SER A 84 10.98 -0.71 4.57
N MET A 85 10.28 -1.72 5.11
CA MET A 85 9.82 -1.66 6.51
C MET A 85 11.00 -1.69 7.51
N ARG A 86 12.13 -2.27 7.11
CA ARG A 86 13.37 -2.24 7.90
C ARG A 86 13.98 -0.85 7.79
N GLY A 87 13.90 -0.08 8.88
CA GLY A 87 14.45 1.28 8.98
C GLY A 87 13.41 2.40 9.00
N ALA A 88 12.12 2.10 8.95
CA ALA A 88 11.09 3.12 9.01
C ALA A 88 11.05 3.78 10.41
N PRO A 89 10.89 5.12 10.49
CA PRO A 89 10.69 5.84 11.74
C PRO A 89 9.54 5.24 12.58
N PRO A 90 9.61 5.27 13.92
CA PRO A 90 8.59 4.68 14.79
C PRO A 90 7.17 5.23 14.52
N GLU A 91 7.06 6.49 14.08
CA GLU A 91 5.82 7.14 13.69
C GLU A 91 5.15 6.44 12.49
N ILE A 92 5.95 5.90 11.57
CA ILE A 92 5.50 5.24 10.34
C ILE A 92 5.22 3.75 10.60
N ASN A 93 5.95 3.10 11.51
CA ASN A 93 5.73 1.70 11.88
C ASN A 93 4.31 1.45 12.44
N ALA A 94 3.76 2.40 13.20
CA ALA A 94 2.39 2.30 13.69
C ALA A 94 1.37 2.32 12.54
N ALA A 95 1.60 3.13 11.50
CA ALA A 95 0.74 3.17 10.31
C ALA A 95 0.83 1.86 9.52
N PHE A 96 2.03 1.29 9.35
CA PHE A 96 2.20 -0.02 8.71
C PHE A 96 1.48 -1.15 9.46
N ARG A 97 1.59 -1.20 10.80
CA ARG A 97 0.91 -2.23 11.60
C ARG A 97 -0.61 -2.12 11.51
N ARG A 98 -1.17 -0.90 11.60
CA ARG A 98 -2.61 -0.66 11.43
C ARG A 98 -3.08 -1.08 10.04
N TYR A 99 -2.29 -0.77 9.02
CA TYR A 99 -2.57 -1.20 7.64
C TYR A 99 -2.55 -2.72 7.50
N ALA A 100 -1.58 -3.41 8.08
CA ALA A 100 -1.51 -4.87 8.06
C ALA A 100 -2.72 -5.52 8.74
N VAL A 101 -3.13 -5.01 9.91
CA VAL A 101 -4.34 -5.49 10.61
C VAL A 101 -5.60 -5.22 9.77
N GLY A 102 -5.70 -4.02 9.18
CA GLY A 102 -6.79 -3.66 8.28
C GLY A 102 -6.85 -4.59 7.06
N LEU A 103 -5.71 -4.91 6.46
CA LEU A 103 -5.62 -5.83 5.33
C LEU A 103 -6.14 -7.24 5.69
N VAL A 104 -5.75 -7.76 6.85
CA VAL A 104 -6.26 -9.06 7.34
C VAL A 104 -7.78 -9.01 7.52
N ALA A 105 -8.32 -7.93 8.08
CA ALA A 105 -9.77 -7.77 8.23
C ALA A 105 -10.49 -7.70 6.87
N VAL A 106 -9.96 -6.96 5.90
CA VAL A 106 -10.53 -6.87 4.54
C VAL A 106 -10.51 -8.23 3.84
N VAL A 107 -9.43 -9.00 3.96
CA VAL A 107 -9.35 -10.36 3.42
C VAL A 107 -10.39 -11.26 4.09
N ALA A 108 -10.51 -11.23 5.42
CA ALA A 108 -11.48 -12.04 6.15
C ALA A 108 -12.92 -11.72 5.75
N ILE A 109 -13.27 -10.43 5.65
CA ILE A 109 -14.59 -9.98 5.18
C ILE A 109 -14.83 -10.43 3.74
N GLY A 110 -13.85 -10.26 2.85
CA GLY A 110 -13.95 -10.66 1.45
C GLY A 110 -14.19 -12.16 1.29
N VAL A 111 -13.44 -12.99 2.01
CA VAL A 111 -13.61 -14.45 2.03
C VAL A 111 -14.99 -14.83 2.57
N PHE A 112 -15.41 -14.23 3.68
CA PHE A 112 -16.74 -14.49 4.25
C PHE A 112 -17.86 -14.16 3.25
N LEU A 113 -17.82 -12.96 2.64
CA LEU A 113 -18.82 -12.55 1.64
C LEU A 113 -18.82 -13.44 0.40
N TYR A 114 -17.63 -13.89 -0.02
CA TYR A 114 -17.49 -14.77 -1.18
C TYR A 114 -18.14 -16.14 -0.92
N LEU A 115 -17.92 -16.71 0.28
CA LEU A 115 -18.39 -18.04 0.63
C LEU A 115 -19.87 -18.08 1.03
N VAL A 116 -20.37 -17.02 1.69
CA VAL A 116 -21.69 -17.04 2.35
C VAL A 116 -22.75 -16.24 1.57
N VAL A 117 -22.36 -15.22 0.83
CA VAL A 117 -23.32 -14.29 0.19
C VAL A 117 -23.29 -14.42 -1.33
N SER A 118 -22.22 -13.93 -1.96
CA SER A 118 -22.07 -13.93 -3.41
C SER A 118 -20.67 -13.42 -3.81
N PRO A 119 -20.04 -14.02 -4.82
CA PRO A 119 -18.82 -13.49 -5.43
C PRO A 119 -18.92 -12.04 -5.90
N TYR A 120 -20.09 -11.62 -6.40
CA TYR A 120 -20.31 -10.23 -6.85
C TYR A 120 -20.32 -9.25 -5.67
N VAL A 121 -20.94 -9.64 -4.56
CA VAL A 121 -20.95 -8.83 -3.32
C VAL A 121 -19.55 -8.77 -2.73
N ALA A 122 -18.81 -9.88 -2.74
CA ALA A 122 -17.41 -9.92 -2.31
C ALA A 122 -16.53 -9.00 -3.17
N ALA A 123 -16.71 -8.99 -4.49
CA ALA A 123 -15.97 -8.11 -5.40
C ALA A 123 -16.28 -6.62 -5.15
N ALA A 124 -17.56 -6.27 -4.98
CA ALA A 124 -17.97 -4.90 -4.67
C ALA A 124 -17.42 -4.44 -3.30
N ALA A 125 -17.48 -5.29 -2.28
CA ALA A 125 -16.91 -5.02 -0.98
C ALA A 125 -15.38 -4.88 -1.05
N ALA A 126 -14.69 -5.76 -1.78
CA ALA A 126 -13.25 -5.68 -1.96
C ALA A 126 -12.85 -4.37 -2.65
N PHE A 127 -13.56 -3.96 -3.71
CA PHE A 127 -13.36 -2.67 -4.35
C PHE A 127 -13.46 -1.52 -3.35
N GLY A 128 -14.58 -1.44 -2.62
CA GLY A 128 -14.85 -0.35 -1.69
C GLY A 128 -13.85 -0.31 -0.52
N LEU A 129 -13.63 -1.46 0.12
CA LEU A 129 -12.76 -1.59 1.29
C LEU A 129 -11.29 -1.32 0.94
N VAL A 130 -10.79 -1.84 -0.17
CA VAL A 130 -9.41 -1.59 -0.61
C VAL A 130 -9.25 -0.12 -1.01
N THR A 131 -10.16 0.44 -1.80
CA THR A 131 -10.09 1.84 -2.22
C THR A 131 -10.11 2.78 -1.01
N ALA A 132 -11.08 2.61 -0.10
CA ALA A 132 -11.21 3.44 1.09
C ALA A 132 -10.04 3.22 2.05
N GLY A 133 -9.63 1.97 2.27
CA GLY A 133 -8.52 1.62 3.15
C GLY A 133 -7.20 2.21 2.68
N LEU A 134 -6.92 2.17 1.37
CA LEU A 134 -5.72 2.76 0.79
C LEU A 134 -5.75 4.29 0.87
N ALA A 135 -6.88 4.92 0.55
CA ALA A 135 -7.04 6.37 0.68
C ALA A 135 -6.85 6.86 2.13
N LEU A 136 -7.38 6.11 3.12
CA LEU A 136 -7.20 6.42 4.54
C LEU A 136 -5.75 6.19 4.99
N TYR A 137 -5.14 5.09 4.56
CA TYR A 137 -3.74 4.79 4.84
C TYR A 137 -2.82 5.90 4.33
N GLU A 138 -3.02 6.38 3.10
CA GLU A 138 -2.20 7.45 2.53
C GLU A 138 -2.35 8.77 3.28
N ARG A 139 -3.56 9.11 3.71
CA ARG A 139 -3.79 10.28 4.58
C ARG A 139 -3.04 10.15 5.91
N HIS A 140 -3.13 8.98 6.55
CA HIS A 140 -2.42 8.74 7.80
C HIS A 140 -0.91 8.74 7.64
N TYR A 141 -0.41 8.17 6.55
CA TYR A 141 1.00 8.16 6.21
C TYR A 141 1.51 9.57 5.94
N ALA A 142 0.78 10.39 5.18
CA ALA A 142 1.13 11.79 4.92
C ALA A 142 1.21 12.62 6.22
N ASN A 143 0.27 12.41 7.15
CA ASN A 143 0.30 13.08 8.45
C ASN A 143 1.50 12.63 9.29
N ALA A 144 1.84 11.34 9.28
CA ALA A 144 3.02 10.81 9.98
C ALA A 144 4.32 11.32 9.36
N ALA A 145 4.40 11.42 8.03
CA ALA A 145 5.54 11.99 7.32
C ALA A 145 5.71 13.49 7.64
N ALA A 146 4.63 14.25 7.73
CA ALA A 146 4.68 15.66 8.14
C ALA A 146 5.20 15.81 9.58
N ALA A 147 4.73 14.98 10.52
CA ALA A 147 5.23 14.97 11.90
C ALA A 147 6.72 14.63 11.98
N ALA A 148 7.18 13.65 11.20
CA ALA A 148 8.59 13.29 11.11
C ALA A 148 9.43 14.45 10.54
N ARG A 149 8.95 15.14 9.49
CA ARG A 149 9.61 16.33 8.95
C ARG A 149 9.76 17.43 10.00
N THR A 150 8.73 17.70 10.80
CA THR A 150 8.80 18.72 11.86
C THR A 150 9.76 18.35 12.99
N ARG A 151 9.92 17.05 13.31
CA ARG A 151 10.86 16.58 14.34
C ARG A 151 12.32 16.66 13.87
N LEU A 152 12.53 16.48 12.58
CA LEU A 152 13.85 16.36 11.95
C LEU A 152 14.38 17.67 11.36
N ALA A 153 13.53 18.70 11.19
CA ALA A 153 13.92 20.06 10.82
C ALA A 153 14.74 20.70 11.94
#